data_AF-A0A838H7I4-F1
#
_entry.id   AF-A0A838H7I4-F1
#
_cell.length_a   1.000
_cell.length_b   1.000
_cell.length_c   1.000
_cell.angle_alpha   90.00
_cell.angle_beta   90.00
_cell.angle_gamma   90.00
#
_symmetry.space_group_name_H-M   'P 1'
#
loop_
_entity.id
_entity.type
_entity.pdbx_description
1 polymer ?
#
loop_
_entity_poly.entity_id
_entity_poly.type
_entity_poly.pdbx_seq_one_letter_code
_entity_poly.pdbx_strand_id
1 'polypeptide(L)'
;MTLLDDALTYPAFALIRLQGAATVSVLGGHRLDHEWLSDIPLEQGEPAPGHRFDRLVCIPFAQIRERGFEAHDDGTALSSIEISLEADIATSDLLAMLPDEPVTTVADTGFDIGDDEYADIVARIIDDEIGNGEGANLVIARRYRATIADWDVHKALTVFGRLLERERGAYWTFMVFTGDRYLIGASPERHISLHDGEVLMNPISGTFRVDCLRGVGGAAERKRRLLEFLDDEKEIYELFMVVDEELKMMCDICSEGGQILGPYLKAMTHLIHTEYVLAGRTSKDVREVLRSSMFAATVTGSPVENACRLIKKYETEGRGYYAAVAALIGRDADGMPRA
;
A
#
# COMPACT_ATOMS: atom_id res chain seq x y z
N MET A 1 -17.48 19.38 -19.78
CA MET A 1 -16.33 18.57 -19.39
C MET A 1 -16.17 18.71 -17.90
N THR A 2 -16.15 17.60 -17.21
CA THR A 2 -15.98 17.53 -15.77
C THR A 2 -14.49 17.43 -15.44
N LEU A 3 -14.08 17.75 -14.21
CA LEU A 3 -12.68 17.60 -13.78
C LEU A 3 -12.16 16.15 -13.96
N LEU A 4 -13.06 15.17 -13.82
CA LEU A 4 -12.76 13.78 -14.11
C LEU A 4 -12.46 13.58 -15.61
N ASP A 5 -13.32 14.09 -16.51
CA ASP A 5 -13.10 13.97 -17.96
C ASP A 5 -11.74 14.56 -18.36
N ASP A 6 -11.38 15.72 -17.79
CA ASP A 6 -10.10 16.38 -18.06
C ASP A 6 -8.93 15.49 -17.63
N ALA A 7 -8.99 14.88 -16.44
CA ALA A 7 -7.97 13.98 -15.94
C ALA A 7 -7.80 12.73 -16.81
N LEU A 8 -8.90 12.17 -17.32
CA LEU A 8 -8.89 11.00 -18.19
C LEU A 8 -8.28 11.28 -19.58
N THR A 9 -8.10 12.55 -19.96
CA THR A 9 -7.38 12.91 -21.20
C THR A 9 -5.86 12.80 -21.07
N TYR A 10 -5.33 12.78 -19.85
CA TYR A 10 -3.89 12.64 -19.62
C TYR A 10 -3.41 11.20 -19.88
N PRO A 11 -2.17 11.02 -20.36
CA PRO A 11 -1.61 9.69 -20.60
C PRO A 11 -1.44 8.87 -19.31
N ALA A 12 -1.37 9.51 -18.15
CA ALA A 12 -1.42 8.87 -16.84
C ALA A 12 -2.22 9.74 -15.86
N PHE A 13 -2.93 9.11 -14.94
CA PHE A 13 -3.79 9.80 -13.98
C PHE A 13 -3.99 8.98 -12.70
N ALA A 14 -4.49 9.62 -11.65
CA ALA A 14 -4.84 8.96 -10.40
C ALA A 14 -6.05 9.59 -9.73
N LEU A 15 -6.86 8.75 -9.09
CA LEU A 15 -7.93 9.13 -8.16
C LEU A 15 -7.56 8.57 -6.80
N ILE A 16 -7.40 9.42 -5.79
CA ILE A 16 -6.92 9.01 -4.46
C ILE A 16 -7.78 9.65 -3.38
N ARG A 17 -8.38 8.83 -2.52
CA ARG A 17 -9.07 9.26 -1.32
C ARG A 17 -8.28 8.83 -0.09
N LEU A 18 -7.82 9.82 0.69
CA LEU A 18 -7.20 9.60 1.99
C LEU A 18 -8.24 9.18 3.04
N GLN A 19 -7.79 8.47 4.07
CA GLN A 19 -8.62 8.06 5.19
C GLN A 19 -9.37 9.25 5.80
N GLY A 20 -10.70 9.12 5.90
CA GLY A 20 -11.56 10.14 6.48
C GLY A 20 -11.76 11.39 5.60
N ALA A 21 -11.11 11.50 4.44
CA ALA A 21 -11.31 12.63 3.55
C ALA A 21 -12.74 12.65 2.97
N ALA A 22 -13.30 13.85 2.89
CA ALA A 22 -14.58 14.12 2.24
C ALA A 22 -14.42 14.26 0.72
N THR A 23 -13.19 14.41 0.23
CA THR A 23 -12.84 14.60 -1.18
C THR A 23 -11.96 13.46 -1.70
N VAL A 24 -11.96 13.31 -3.02
CA VAL A 24 -11.05 12.47 -3.79
C VAL A 24 -10.15 13.40 -4.59
N SER A 25 -8.84 13.27 -4.43
CA SER A 25 -7.86 13.98 -5.24
C SER A 25 -7.81 13.36 -6.64
N VAL A 26 -7.93 14.21 -7.64
CA VAL A 26 -7.92 13.88 -9.06
C VAL A 26 -6.65 14.47 -9.66
N LEU A 27 -5.77 13.59 -10.10
CA LEU A 27 -4.44 13.91 -10.60
C LEU A 27 -4.32 13.48 -12.06
N GLY A 28 -3.77 14.33 -12.92
CA GLY A 28 -3.50 14.02 -14.32
C GLY A 28 -2.12 14.52 -14.73
N GLY A 29 -1.39 13.76 -15.54
CA GLY A 29 -0.02 14.10 -15.86
C GLY A 29 0.67 13.22 -16.88
N HIS A 30 1.98 13.44 -17.02
CA HIS A 30 2.83 12.69 -17.94
C HIS A 30 3.57 11.58 -17.21
N ARG A 31 3.56 10.38 -17.78
CA ARG A 31 4.36 9.26 -17.29
C ARG A 31 5.83 9.48 -17.63
N LEU A 32 6.69 9.27 -16.64
CA LEU A 32 8.15 9.17 -16.78
C LEU A 32 8.60 7.86 -16.13
N ASP A 33 9.42 7.09 -16.83
CA ASP A 33 10.06 5.89 -16.29
C ASP A 33 11.49 6.22 -15.85
N HIS A 34 11.88 5.67 -14.71
CA HIS A 34 13.17 5.93 -14.07
C HIS A 34 13.91 4.63 -13.88
N GLU A 35 15.24 4.68 -13.89
CA GLU A 35 16.05 3.50 -13.56
C GLU A 35 16.29 3.42 -12.04
N TRP A 36 16.54 4.56 -11.40
CA TRP A 36 16.84 4.66 -9.97
C TRP A 36 15.95 5.69 -9.28
N LEU A 37 15.69 5.51 -7.97
CA LEU A 37 15.00 6.51 -7.16
C LEU A 37 15.72 7.85 -7.20
N SER A 38 17.05 7.86 -7.31
CA SER A 38 17.87 9.07 -7.47
C SER A 38 17.56 9.86 -8.75
N ASP A 39 17.03 9.21 -9.79
CA ASP A 39 16.74 9.83 -11.09
C ASP A 39 15.43 10.63 -11.06
N ILE A 40 14.58 10.40 -10.05
CA ILE A 40 13.31 11.08 -9.90
C ILE A 40 13.57 12.58 -9.65
N PRO A 41 13.04 13.48 -10.51
CA PRO A 41 13.18 14.91 -10.31
C PRO A 41 12.45 15.35 -9.04
N LEU A 42 13.08 16.24 -8.27
CA LEU A 42 12.48 16.90 -7.12
C LEU A 42 12.47 18.42 -7.35
N GLU A 43 11.27 18.97 -7.40
CA GLU A 43 11.02 20.40 -7.52
C GLU A 43 11.45 21.14 -6.24
N GLN A 44 11.79 22.43 -6.36
CA GLN A 44 12.35 23.24 -5.27
C GLN A 44 11.66 24.60 -5.19
N GLY A 45 11.64 25.18 -3.99
CA GLY A 45 11.01 26.48 -3.71
C GLY A 45 9.51 26.37 -3.45
N GLU A 46 8.83 27.51 -3.33
CA GLU A 46 7.38 27.55 -3.08
C GLU A 46 6.60 26.97 -4.27
N PRO A 47 5.60 26.10 -4.05
CA PRO A 47 4.73 25.60 -5.11
C PRO A 47 3.79 26.72 -5.62
N ALA A 48 3.28 26.54 -6.84
CA ALA A 48 2.24 27.44 -7.36
C ALA A 48 1.00 27.41 -6.43
N PRO A 49 0.27 28.53 -6.26
CA PRO A 49 -0.89 28.56 -5.37
C PRO A 49 -1.90 27.44 -5.69
N GLY A 50 -2.16 26.58 -4.70
CA GLY A 50 -3.09 25.46 -4.80
C GLY A 50 -2.47 24.14 -5.29
N HIS A 51 -1.20 24.13 -5.68
CA HIS A 51 -0.48 22.91 -6.04
C HIS A 51 0.16 22.27 -4.81
N ARG A 52 -0.12 20.99 -4.54
CA ARG A 52 0.37 20.27 -3.36
C ARG A 52 1.32 19.14 -3.71
N PHE A 53 1.14 18.53 -4.88
CA PHE A 53 1.87 17.34 -5.28
C PHE A 53 2.50 17.54 -6.65
N ASP A 54 3.82 17.45 -6.71
CA ASP A 54 4.56 17.55 -7.95
C ASP A 54 4.52 16.20 -8.71
N ARG A 55 4.55 15.06 -7.98
CA ARG A 55 4.63 13.72 -8.58
C ARG A 55 3.86 12.64 -7.80
N LEU A 56 3.29 11.68 -8.53
CA LEU A 56 2.91 10.38 -7.99
C LEU A 56 3.92 9.33 -8.47
N VAL A 57 4.69 8.73 -7.56
CA VAL A 57 5.70 7.72 -7.87
C VAL A 57 5.17 6.33 -7.53
N CYS A 58 5.23 5.40 -8.48
CA CYS A 58 4.97 3.98 -8.28
C CYS A 58 6.30 3.21 -8.31
N ILE A 59 6.70 2.68 -7.16
CA ILE A 59 7.94 1.95 -6.95
C ILE A 59 7.61 0.44 -6.97
N PRO A 60 8.10 -0.34 -7.95
CA PRO A 60 7.85 -1.77 -8.02
C PRO A 60 8.71 -2.54 -7.01
N PHE A 61 8.27 -3.74 -6.64
CA PHE A 61 8.97 -4.59 -5.67
C PHE A 61 10.41 -4.93 -6.10
N ALA A 62 10.65 -5.11 -7.40
CA ALA A 62 11.98 -5.35 -7.94
C ALA A 62 12.98 -4.19 -7.69
N GLN A 63 12.49 -3.00 -7.34
CA GLN A 63 13.35 -1.86 -6.99
C GLN A 63 14.12 -2.06 -5.67
N ILE A 64 13.79 -3.10 -4.88
CA ILE A 64 14.58 -3.51 -3.71
C ILE A 64 16.05 -3.79 -4.06
N ARG A 65 16.38 -4.02 -5.33
CA ARG A 65 17.74 -4.09 -5.85
C ARG A 65 18.61 -2.88 -5.48
N GLU A 66 18.01 -1.70 -5.24
CA GLU A 66 18.72 -0.50 -4.75
C GLU A 66 19.27 -0.63 -3.32
N ARG A 67 18.75 -1.59 -2.55
CA ARG A 67 19.28 -2.00 -1.25
C ARG A 67 20.27 -3.15 -1.37
N GLY A 68 20.49 -3.69 -2.57
CA GLY A 68 21.30 -4.87 -2.82
C GLY A 68 20.60 -6.20 -2.51
N PHE A 69 19.28 -6.20 -2.29
CA PHE A 69 18.54 -7.41 -1.96
C PHE A 69 17.98 -8.11 -3.19
N GLU A 70 17.67 -9.39 -3.04
CA GLU A 70 17.19 -10.23 -4.13
C GLU A 70 15.68 -10.05 -4.39
N ALA A 71 15.30 -9.99 -5.66
CA ALA A 71 13.91 -10.10 -6.11
C ALA A 71 13.85 -10.76 -7.49
N HIS A 72 12.67 -11.25 -7.87
CA HIS A 72 12.39 -11.57 -9.27
C HIS A 72 12.16 -10.28 -10.03
N ASP A 73 12.94 -10.08 -11.09
CA ASP A 73 12.72 -8.98 -12.02
C ASP A 73 11.69 -9.40 -13.07
N ASP A 74 10.51 -8.77 -13.03
CA ASP A 74 9.40 -8.99 -13.95
C ASP A 74 9.25 -7.85 -14.99
N GLY A 75 10.22 -6.93 -15.04
CA GLY A 75 10.22 -5.79 -15.96
C GLY A 75 9.21 -4.69 -15.61
N THR A 76 8.56 -4.74 -14.44
CA THR A 76 7.71 -3.64 -13.98
C THR A 76 8.57 -2.40 -13.72
N ALA A 77 8.26 -1.30 -14.41
CA ALA A 77 9.05 -0.07 -14.34
C ALA A 77 8.88 0.67 -12.99
N LEU A 78 9.95 1.31 -12.51
CA LEU A 78 9.83 2.43 -11.59
C LEU A 78 9.29 3.62 -12.40
N SER A 79 8.08 4.06 -12.10
CA SER A 79 7.39 5.09 -12.89
C SER A 79 6.88 6.22 -12.02
N SER A 80 6.79 7.42 -12.58
CA SER A 80 6.17 8.57 -11.94
C SER A 80 5.20 9.26 -12.88
N ILE A 81 4.13 9.83 -12.33
CA ILE A 81 3.27 10.79 -13.01
C ILE A 81 3.72 12.19 -12.61
N GLU A 82 4.21 12.99 -13.57
CA GLU A 82 4.44 14.43 -13.39
C GLU A 82 3.09 15.16 -13.39
N ILE A 83 2.68 15.67 -12.25
CA ILE A 83 1.32 16.15 -12.03
C ILE A 83 1.14 17.53 -12.67
N SER A 84 0.30 17.59 -13.70
CA SER A 84 -0.05 18.82 -14.43
C SER A 84 -1.47 19.29 -14.11
N LEU A 85 -2.36 18.35 -13.79
CA LEU A 85 -3.69 18.59 -13.28
C LEU A 85 -3.77 18.09 -11.85
N GLU A 86 -4.20 18.96 -10.94
CA GLU A 86 -4.54 18.61 -9.57
C GLU A 86 -5.86 19.28 -9.20
N ALA A 87 -6.82 18.49 -8.74
CA ALA A 87 -8.09 18.98 -8.22
C ALA A 87 -8.62 18.05 -7.12
N ASP A 88 -9.54 18.55 -6.31
CA ASP A 88 -10.30 17.74 -5.35
C ASP A 88 -11.79 17.77 -5.73
N ILE A 89 -12.41 16.60 -5.84
CA ILE A 89 -13.85 16.45 -6.05
C ILE A 89 -14.47 15.89 -4.77
N ALA A 90 -15.62 16.41 -4.34
CA ALA A 90 -16.35 15.83 -3.22
C ALA A 90 -16.68 14.36 -3.52
N THR A 91 -16.48 13.47 -2.53
CA THR A 91 -16.65 12.02 -2.74
C THR A 91 -18.07 11.68 -3.20
N SER A 92 -19.08 12.37 -2.67
CA SER A 92 -20.48 12.22 -3.09
C SER A 92 -20.71 12.57 -4.56
N ASP A 93 -20.05 13.63 -5.02
CA ASP A 93 -20.24 14.17 -6.36
C ASP A 93 -19.52 13.28 -7.37
N LEU A 94 -18.31 12.82 -7.04
CA LEU A 94 -17.58 11.84 -7.85
C LEU A 94 -18.40 10.56 -7.99
N LEU A 95 -18.90 9.99 -6.89
CA LEU A 95 -19.73 8.77 -6.93
C LEU A 95 -20.96 8.92 -7.84
N ALA A 96 -21.60 10.09 -7.83
CA ALA A 96 -22.75 10.37 -8.70
C ALA A 96 -22.39 10.46 -10.20
N MET A 97 -21.11 10.66 -10.53
CA MET A 97 -20.60 10.76 -11.90
C MET A 97 -19.98 9.46 -12.43
N LEU A 98 -19.57 8.54 -11.54
CA LEU A 98 -18.93 7.30 -11.94
C LEU A 98 -19.92 6.37 -12.65
N PRO A 99 -19.47 5.62 -13.68
CA PRO A 99 -20.29 4.59 -14.30
C PRO A 99 -20.57 3.45 -13.31
N ASP A 100 -21.77 2.88 -13.37
CA ASP A 100 -22.09 1.59 -12.72
C ASP A 100 -22.44 0.57 -13.79
N GLU A 101 -21.39 -0.01 -14.39
CA GLU A 101 -21.52 -1.02 -15.43
C GLU A 101 -21.30 -2.43 -14.86
N PRO A 102 -21.86 -3.48 -15.50
CA PRO A 102 -21.53 -4.85 -15.15
C PRO A 102 -20.03 -5.13 -15.34
N VAL A 103 -19.39 -5.69 -14.31
CA VAL A 103 -18.02 -6.19 -14.38
C VAL A 103 -18.10 -7.71 -14.42
N THR A 104 -18.01 -8.28 -15.63
CA THR A 104 -18.17 -9.72 -15.89
C THR A 104 -16.82 -10.37 -16.16
N THR A 105 -16.63 -11.58 -15.66
CA THR A 105 -15.43 -12.39 -15.91
C THR A 105 -15.71 -13.40 -17.02
N VAL A 106 -14.73 -13.62 -17.92
CA VAL A 106 -14.89 -14.42 -19.17
C VAL A 106 -14.06 -15.70 -19.20
N ALA A 107 -13.33 -15.99 -18.14
CA ALA A 107 -12.51 -17.19 -17.98
C ALA A 107 -12.63 -17.70 -16.54
N ASP A 108 -12.08 -18.89 -16.29
CA ASP A 108 -11.94 -19.40 -14.93
C ASP A 108 -11.17 -18.39 -14.08
N THR A 109 -11.76 -18.03 -12.93
CA THR A 109 -11.15 -17.14 -11.95
C THR A 109 -10.75 -17.95 -10.74
N GLY A 110 -9.60 -17.64 -10.16
CA GLY A 110 -9.09 -18.43 -9.04
C GLY A 110 -7.72 -18.00 -8.59
N PHE A 111 -7.28 -18.61 -7.49
CA PHE A 111 -5.89 -18.49 -7.07
C PHE A 111 -4.97 -19.29 -8.00
N ASP A 112 -3.81 -18.72 -8.29
CA ASP A 112 -2.71 -19.42 -8.98
C ASP A 112 -2.18 -20.60 -8.16
N ILE A 113 -2.19 -20.46 -6.83
CA ILE A 113 -1.83 -21.50 -5.86
C ILE A 113 -3.07 -21.87 -5.03
N GLY A 114 -3.47 -23.14 -5.10
CA GLY A 114 -4.62 -23.67 -4.35
C GLY A 114 -4.41 -23.62 -2.83
N ASP A 115 -5.49 -23.78 -2.06
CA ASP A 115 -5.43 -23.68 -0.59
C ASP A 115 -4.50 -24.73 0.05
N ASP A 116 -4.57 -25.99 -0.40
CA ASP A 116 -3.72 -27.07 0.13
C ASP A 116 -2.23 -26.84 -0.19
N GLU A 117 -1.94 -26.46 -1.44
CA GLU A 117 -0.55 -26.16 -1.86
C GLU A 117 0.01 -24.93 -1.13
N TYR A 118 -0.82 -23.91 -0.91
CA TYR A 118 -0.42 -22.73 -0.14
C TYR A 118 -0.16 -23.09 1.34
N ALA A 119 -0.97 -23.97 1.93
CA ALA A 119 -0.75 -24.47 3.28
C ALA A 119 0.56 -25.27 3.39
N ASP A 120 0.89 -26.10 2.39
CA ASP A 120 2.16 -26.84 2.34
C ASP A 120 3.37 -25.90 2.19
N ILE A 121 3.24 -24.81 1.41
CA ILE A 121 4.27 -23.77 1.33
C ILE A 121 4.49 -23.12 2.71
N VAL A 122 3.40 -22.72 3.39
CA VAL A 122 3.46 -22.11 4.71
C VAL A 122 4.10 -23.05 5.73
N ALA A 123 3.70 -24.33 5.76
CA ALA A 123 4.27 -25.32 6.67
C ALA A 123 5.78 -25.49 6.45
N ARG A 124 6.23 -25.59 5.19
CA ARG A 124 7.66 -25.67 4.87
C ARG A 124 8.43 -24.43 5.32
N ILE A 125 7.87 -23.23 5.18
CA ILE A 125 8.54 -22.00 5.65
C ILE A 125 8.69 -22.01 7.18
N ILE A 126 7.64 -22.45 7.89
CA ILE A 126 7.68 -22.54 9.35
C ILE A 126 8.74 -23.56 9.79
N ASP A 127 8.76 -24.75 9.21
CA ASP A 127 9.64 -25.84 9.63
C ASP A 127 11.08 -25.65 9.14
N ASP A 128 11.26 -25.32 7.86
CA ASP A 128 12.57 -25.32 7.20
C ASP A 128 13.30 -23.96 7.27
N GLU A 129 12.59 -22.85 7.43
CA GLU A 129 13.19 -21.51 7.48
C GLU A 129 13.14 -20.94 8.90
N ILE A 130 11.94 -20.69 9.44
CA ILE A 130 11.76 -20.12 10.78
C ILE A 130 12.32 -21.08 11.85
N GLY A 131 12.00 -22.38 11.75
CA GLY A 131 12.49 -23.42 12.65
C GLY A 131 14.01 -23.58 12.67
N ASN A 132 14.69 -23.15 11.61
CA ASN A 132 16.15 -23.18 11.48
C ASN A 132 16.81 -21.80 11.73
N GLY A 133 16.04 -20.79 12.13
CA GLY A 133 16.55 -19.48 12.52
C GLY A 133 16.84 -18.51 11.37
N GLU A 134 16.25 -18.75 10.20
CA GLU A 134 16.41 -17.86 9.02
C GLU A 134 15.67 -16.53 9.20
N GLY A 135 14.60 -16.49 9.98
CA GLY A 135 13.85 -15.26 10.24
C GLY A 135 12.77 -15.45 11.30
N ALA A 136 12.14 -14.35 11.70
CA ALA A 136 11.06 -14.36 12.68
C ALA A 136 9.68 -14.48 12.01
N ASN A 137 9.50 -13.84 10.87
CA ASN A 137 8.27 -13.85 10.09
C ASN A 137 8.54 -13.66 8.59
N LEU A 138 7.62 -14.12 7.76
CA LEU A 138 7.67 -14.03 6.31
C LEU A 138 6.26 -13.90 5.72
N VAL A 139 6.12 -13.09 4.69
CA VAL A 139 4.89 -12.94 3.91
C VAL A 139 5.15 -13.48 2.51
N ILE A 140 4.39 -14.50 2.10
CA ILE A 140 4.42 -15.07 0.76
C ILE A 140 3.11 -14.75 0.03
N ALA A 141 3.24 -14.29 -1.22
CA ALA A 141 2.11 -13.93 -2.05
C ALA A 141 1.50 -15.15 -2.76
N ARG A 142 0.17 -15.14 -2.89
CA ARG A 142 -0.57 -15.87 -3.92
C ARG A 142 -1.52 -14.93 -4.64
N ARG A 143 -1.84 -15.19 -5.91
CA ARG A 143 -2.56 -14.24 -6.77
C ARG A 143 -3.92 -14.81 -7.15
N TYR A 144 -4.97 -14.07 -6.83
CA TYR A 144 -6.28 -14.32 -7.44
C TYR A 144 -6.31 -13.68 -8.83
N ARG A 145 -6.48 -14.50 -9.87
CA ARG A 145 -6.53 -14.03 -11.27
C ARG A 145 -7.95 -14.13 -11.81
N ALA A 146 -8.32 -13.12 -12.58
CA ALA A 146 -9.57 -13.09 -13.32
C ALA A 146 -9.37 -12.32 -14.63
N THR A 147 -10.03 -12.76 -15.69
CA THR A 147 -10.11 -12.04 -16.97
C THR A 147 -11.46 -11.34 -17.05
N ILE A 148 -11.45 -10.01 -17.13
CA ILE A 148 -12.66 -9.18 -17.24
C ILE A 148 -13.00 -8.96 -18.71
N ALA A 149 -14.28 -9.12 -19.08
CA ALA A 149 -14.77 -8.86 -20.42
C ALA A 149 -14.60 -7.38 -20.78
N ASP A 150 -14.25 -7.08 -22.03
CA ASP A 150 -14.31 -5.72 -22.60
C ASP A 150 -13.62 -4.67 -21.70
N TRP A 151 -12.47 -5.01 -21.12
CA TRP A 151 -11.79 -4.15 -20.14
C TRP A 151 -11.48 -2.75 -20.70
N ASP A 152 -11.95 -1.72 -19.98
CA ASP A 152 -11.76 -0.32 -20.31
C ASP A 152 -11.74 0.56 -19.04
N VAL A 153 -11.58 1.86 -19.24
CA VAL A 153 -11.55 2.83 -18.15
C VAL A 153 -12.89 2.93 -17.40
N HIS A 154 -14.02 2.68 -18.03
CA HIS A 154 -15.33 2.71 -17.35
C HIS A 154 -15.43 1.57 -16.34
N LYS A 155 -15.02 0.35 -16.70
CA LYS A 155 -14.98 -0.78 -15.76
C LYS A 155 -14.01 -0.53 -14.60
N ALA A 156 -12.85 0.06 -14.88
CA ALA A 156 -11.90 0.48 -13.85
C ALA A 156 -12.55 1.48 -12.86
N LEU A 157 -13.24 2.50 -13.39
CA LEU A 157 -13.98 3.49 -12.61
C LEU A 157 -15.13 2.86 -11.81
N THR A 158 -15.86 1.89 -12.36
CA THR A 158 -16.89 1.14 -11.63
C THR A 158 -16.31 0.35 -10.46
N VAL A 159 -15.17 -0.33 -10.64
CA VAL A 159 -14.50 -1.04 -9.54
C VAL A 159 -14.06 -0.07 -8.46
N PHE A 160 -13.45 1.05 -8.83
CA PHE A 160 -13.04 2.10 -7.90
C PHE A 160 -14.24 2.71 -7.15
N GLY A 161 -15.34 3.01 -7.84
CA GLY A 161 -16.57 3.51 -7.23
C GLY A 161 -17.14 2.54 -6.19
N ARG A 162 -17.17 1.24 -6.50
CA ARG A 162 -17.59 0.21 -5.54
C ARG A 162 -16.68 0.14 -4.31
N LEU A 163 -15.38 0.34 -4.46
CA LEU A 163 -14.46 0.43 -3.31
C LEU A 163 -14.73 1.67 -2.45
N LEU A 164 -14.94 2.83 -3.06
CA LEU A 164 -15.26 4.08 -2.36
C LEU A 164 -16.54 3.97 -1.52
N GLU A 165 -17.55 3.25 -2.02
CA GLU A 165 -18.82 3.04 -1.34
C GLU A 165 -18.76 2.01 -0.22
N ARG A 166 -18.04 0.89 -0.48
CA ARG A 166 -18.17 -0.33 0.33
C ARG A 166 -17.03 -0.54 1.31
N GLU A 167 -15.83 -0.08 0.99
CA GLU A 167 -14.68 -0.26 1.89
C GLU A 167 -14.57 0.89 2.90
N ARG A 168 -14.16 0.56 4.12
CA ARG A 168 -14.00 1.52 5.21
C ARG A 168 -12.65 1.31 5.88
N GLY A 169 -12.13 2.35 6.53
CA GLY A 169 -10.89 2.24 7.30
C GLY A 169 -9.61 2.14 6.46
N ALA A 170 -9.67 2.11 5.13
CA ALA A 170 -8.48 2.21 4.29
C ALA A 170 -7.72 3.53 4.53
N TYR A 171 -6.39 3.46 4.52
CA TYR A 171 -5.51 4.63 4.46
C TYR A 171 -5.69 5.36 3.13
N TRP A 172 -5.55 4.63 2.00
CA TRP A 172 -5.86 5.10 0.66
C TRP A 172 -6.90 4.19 0.01
N THR A 173 -7.99 4.78 -0.50
CA THR A 173 -8.76 4.16 -1.59
C THR A 173 -8.34 4.82 -2.89
N PHE A 174 -7.81 4.06 -3.85
CA PHE A 174 -7.15 4.61 -5.02
C PHE A 174 -7.48 3.86 -6.31
N MET A 175 -7.37 4.60 -7.41
CA MET A 175 -7.17 4.09 -8.76
C MET A 175 -6.05 4.89 -9.41
N VAL A 176 -4.99 4.23 -9.86
CA VAL A 176 -3.87 4.83 -10.60
C VAL A 176 -3.80 4.17 -11.96
N PHE A 177 -3.86 4.97 -13.02
CA PHE A 177 -3.50 4.53 -14.36
C PHE A 177 -2.08 5.02 -14.67
N THR A 178 -1.14 4.09 -14.75
CA THR A 178 0.30 4.39 -14.97
C THR A 178 0.63 4.67 -16.44
N GLY A 179 -0.37 4.70 -17.33
CA GLY A 179 -0.18 4.73 -18.79
C GLY A 179 -0.16 3.37 -19.46
N ASP A 180 0.08 2.28 -18.71
CA ASP A 180 0.01 0.90 -19.24
C ASP A 180 -0.92 -0.03 -18.46
N ARG A 181 -1.21 0.27 -17.19
CA ARG A 181 -2.04 -0.58 -16.33
C ARG A 181 -2.79 0.24 -15.29
N TYR A 182 -3.83 -0.38 -14.74
CA TYR A 182 -4.59 0.15 -13.63
C TYR A 182 -4.16 -0.53 -12.33
N LEU A 183 -3.86 0.26 -11.31
CA LEU A 183 -3.70 -0.16 -9.93
C LEU A 183 -4.93 0.35 -9.16
N ILE A 184 -5.80 -0.54 -8.71
CA ILE A 184 -7.04 -0.18 -8.03
C ILE A 184 -7.06 -0.90 -6.69
N GLY A 185 -7.22 -0.16 -5.59
CA GLY A 185 -7.10 -0.75 -4.26
C GLY A 185 -7.62 0.12 -3.12
N ALA A 186 -7.69 -0.50 -1.95
CA ALA A 186 -8.04 0.12 -0.69
C ALA A 186 -7.03 -0.33 0.38
N SER A 187 -5.84 0.29 0.39
CA SER A 187 -4.76 -0.09 1.30
C SER A 187 -5.07 0.37 2.72
N PRO A 188 -4.98 -0.49 3.74
CA PRO A 188 -5.06 -0.06 5.13
C PRO A 188 -3.78 0.67 5.58
N GLU A 189 -2.66 0.41 4.94
CA GLU A 189 -1.36 0.76 5.46
C GLU A 189 -0.76 1.95 4.72
N ARG A 190 -0.24 2.90 5.50
CA ARG A 190 0.67 3.93 5.01
C ARG A 190 2.08 3.35 5.08
N HIS A 191 2.78 3.36 3.93
CA HIS A 191 4.19 3.00 3.89
C HIS A 191 5.05 3.98 4.69
N ILE A 192 5.03 5.26 4.30
CA ILE A 192 5.69 6.35 5.01
C ILE A 192 4.97 7.67 4.70
N SER A 193 5.02 8.63 5.62
CA SER A 193 4.74 10.03 5.29
C SER A 193 5.84 10.92 5.83
N LEU A 194 6.19 11.96 5.08
CA LEU A 194 7.17 12.98 5.43
C LEU A 194 6.51 14.37 5.35
N HIS A 195 6.50 15.13 6.43
CA HIS A 195 6.01 16.50 6.44
C HIS A 195 6.74 17.33 7.50
N ASP A 196 7.34 18.46 7.12
CA ASP A 196 8.14 19.29 8.04
C ASP A 196 9.20 18.49 8.83
N GLY A 197 9.86 17.57 8.13
CA GLY A 197 10.84 16.64 8.69
C GLY A 197 10.27 15.54 9.59
N GLU A 198 8.97 15.54 9.91
CA GLU A 198 8.32 14.45 10.66
C GLU A 198 8.08 13.25 9.74
N VAL A 199 8.55 12.09 10.17
CA VAL A 199 8.37 10.80 9.49
C VAL A 199 7.39 9.96 10.29
N LEU A 200 6.40 9.38 9.61
CA LEU A 200 5.46 8.43 10.20
C LEU A 200 5.41 7.12 9.39
N MET A 201 5.43 5.98 10.09
CA MET A 201 5.16 4.64 9.54
C MET A 201 4.03 3.96 10.32
N ASN A 202 3.37 2.97 9.72
CA ASN A 202 2.24 2.26 10.33
C ASN A 202 2.41 0.75 10.20
N PRO A 203 3.16 0.10 11.09
CA PRO A 203 3.18 -1.35 11.13
C PRO A 203 1.79 -1.87 11.51
N ILE A 204 1.19 -2.66 10.61
CA ILE A 204 -0.09 -3.33 10.78
C ILE A 204 0.13 -4.84 10.69
N SER A 205 -0.25 -5.58 11.72
CA SER A 205 -0.32 -7.04 11.68
C SER A 205 -1.36 -7.55 12.67
N GLY A 206 -1.68 -8.83 12.58
CA GLY A 206 -2.80 -9.41 13.29
C GLY A 206 -4.12 -9.09 12.61
N THR A 207 -4.99 -10.09 12.46
CA THR A 207 -6.22 -9.95 11.64
C THR A 207 -7.41 -10.66 12.28
N PHE A 208 -8.35 -9.86 12.80
CA PHE A 208 -9.65 -10.34 13.22
C PHE A 208 -10.64 -10.31 12.05
N ARG A 209 -11.07 -11.48 11.56
CA ARG A 209 -12.03 -11.57 10.45
C ARG A 209 -13.46 -11.32 10.95
N VAL A 210 -14.18 -10.35 10.39
CA VAL A 210 -15.55 -9.99 10.83
C VAL A 210 -16.58 -11.04 10.41
N ASP A 211 -16.31 -11.81 9.37
CA ASP A 211 -17.18 -12.90 8.91
C ASP A 211 -17.36 -14.01 9.96
N CYS A 212 -16.39 -14.24 10.84
CA CYS A 212 -16.52 -15.17 11.97
C CYS A 212 -17.62 -14.76 12.97
N LEU A 213 -18.11 -13.52 12.88
CA LEU A 213 -19.24 -13.00 13.66
C LEU A 213 -20.60 -13.22 12.97
N ARG A 214 -20.64 -13.77 11.74
CA ARG A 214 -21.91 -14.12 11.09
C ARG A 214 -22.61 -15.22 11.90
N GLY A 215 -23.89 -15.02 12.20
CA GLY A 215 -24.66 -15.94 13.04
C GLY A 215 -24.34 -15.88 14.55
N VAL A 216 -23.36 -15.06 14.96
CA VAL A 216 -23.00 -14.86 16.37
C VAL A 216 -23.95 -13.85 17.01
N GLY A 217 -24.67 -14.30 18.05
CA GLY A 217 -25.75 -13.54 18.69
C GLY A 217 -25.27 -12.48 19.68
N GLY A 218 -25.88 -11.30 19.66
CA GLY A 218 -25.73 -10.24 20.67
C GLY A 218 -24.39 -9.48 20.64
N ALA A 219 -24.41 -8.22 21.08
CA ALA A 219 -23.22 -7.37 21.14
C ALA A 219 -22.16 -7.89 22.14
N ALA A 220 -22.59 -8.52 23.23
CA ALA A 220 -21.70 -9.03 24.27
C ALA A 220 -20.78 -10.16 23.78
N GLU A 221 -21.32 -11.10 23.00
CA GLU A 221 -20.55 -12.22 22.43
C GLU A 221 -19.53 -11.72 21.40
N ARG A 222 -19.94 -10.79 20.53
CA ARG A 222 -19.03 -10.16 19.55
C ARG A 222 -17.88 -9.45 20.23
N LYS A 223 -18.17 -8.72 21.32
CA LYS A 223 -17.15 -8.09 22.15
C LYS A 223 -16.22 -9.14 22.76
N ARG A 224 -16.74 -10.25 23.29
CA ARG A 224 -15.91 -11.31 23.87
C ARG A 224 -14.93 -11.90 22.85
N ARG A 225 -15.40 -12.22 21.64
CA ARG A 225 -14.53 -12.74 20.56
C ARG A 225 -13.45 -11.75 20.13
N LEU A 226 -13.78 -10.46 20.08
CA LEU A 226 -12.77 -9.43 19.80
C LEU A 226 -11.74 -9.38 20.93
N LEU A 227 -12.15 -9.47 22.20
CA LEU A 227 -11.22 -9.52 23.33
C LEU A 227 -10.35 -10.79 23.31
N GLU A 228 -10.91 -11.94 22.96
CA GLU A 228 -10.17 -13.20 22.77
C GLU A 228 -9.08 -13.05 21.69
N PHE A 229 -9.36 -12.36 20.59
CA PHE A 229 -8.36 -12.03 19.57
C PHE A 229 -7.27 -11.08 20.10
N LEU A 230 -7.63 -10.09 20.91
CA LEU A 230 -6.66 -9.13 21.47
C LEU A 230 -5.76 -9.75 22.56
N ASP A 231 -6.19 -10.86 23.15
CA ASP A 231 -5.42 -11.65 24.12
C ASP A 231 -4.71 -12.86 23.46
N ASP A 232 -4.83 -13.06 22.14
CA ASP A 232 -4.17 -14.16 21.42
C ASP A 232 -2.67 -13.87 21.30
N GLU A 233 -1.85 -14.70 21.96
CA GLU A 233 -0.38 -14.57 21.96
C GLU A 233 0.20 -14.56 20.54
N LYS A 234 -0.35 -15.36 19.62
CA LYS A 234 0.14 -15.39 18.24
C LYS A 234 -0.07 -14.03 17.57
N GLU A 235 -1.24 -13.43 17.73
CA GLU A 235 -1.59 -12.16 17.08
C GLU A 235 -0.80 -11.00 17.70
N ILE A 236 -0.61 -11.02 19.03
CA ILE A 236 0.24 -10.06 19.75
C ILE A 236 1.69 -10.14 19.27
N TYR A 237 2.26 -11.34 19.18
CA TYR A 237 3.65 -11.52 18.73
C TYR A 237 3.82 -11.13 17.26
N GLU A 238 2.85 -11.44 16.40
CA GLU A 238 2.88 -11.02 15.00
C GLU A 238 3.04 -9.49 14.87
N LEU A 239 2.26 -8.73 15.63
CA LEU A 239 2.36 -7.28 15.66
C LEU A 239 3.71 -6.78 16.20
N PHE A 240 4.18 -7.34 17.32
CA PHE A 240 5.46 -6.90 17.89
C PHE A 240 6.64 -7.17 16.95
N MET A 241 6.65 -8.31 16.24
CA MET A 241 7.72 -8.64 15.30
C MET A 241 7.84 -7.60 14.17
N VAL A 242 6.71 -7.16 13.59
CA VAL A 242 6.75 -6.14 12.54
C VAL A 242 7.07 -4.74 13.07
N VAL A 243 6.63 -4.41 14.29
CA VAL A 243 6.98 -3.15 14.96
C VAL A 243 8.49 -3.07 15.20
N ASP A 244 9.11 -4.13 15.70
CA ASP A 244 10.56 -4.17 15.93
C ASP A 244 11.35 -4.03 14.63
N GLU A 245 10.91 -4.65 13.54
CA GLU A 245 11.59 -4.53 12.25
C GLU A 245 11.43 -3.12 11.64
N GLU A 246 10.24 -2.53 11.71
CA GLU A 246 10.04 -1.15 11.22
C GLU A 246 10.70 -0.10 12.12
N LEU A 247 10.90 -0.38 13.41
CA LEU A 247 11.74 0.47 14.27
C LEU A 247 13.19 0.49 13.81
N LYS A 248 13.74 -0.62 13.30
CA LYS A 248 15.09 -0.63 12.71
C LYS A 248 15.14 0.25 11.46
N MET A 249 14.12 0.16 10.60
CA MET A 249 14.00 1.07 9.44
C MET A 249 13.93 2.54 9.89
N MET A 250 13.14 2.83 10.92
CA MET A 250 13.04 4.18 11.47
C MET A 250 14.38 4.68 12.03
N CYS A 251 15.20 3.82 12.66
CA CYS A 251 16.54 4.18 13.11
C CYS A 251 17.49 4.52 11.95
N ASP A 252 17.35 3.85 10.80
CA ASP A 252 18.14 4.16 9.61
C ASP A 252 17.67 5.44 8.90
N ILE A 253 16.39 5.78 9.01
CA ILE A 253 15.77 6.93 8.34
C ILE A 253 15.86 8.20 9.19
N CYS A 254 15.60 8.09 10.49
CA CYS A 254 15.45 9.23 11.40
C CYS A 254 16.75 9.51 12.15
N SER A 255 17.11 10.79 12.24
CA SER A 255 18.28 11.25 12.99
C SER A 255 17.93 11.64 14.43
N GLU A 256 16.66 11.87 14.72
CA GLU A 256 16.19 12.34 16.03
C GLU A 256 14.93 11.58 16.47
N GLY A 257 15.03 10.95 17.64
CA GLY A 257 13.90 10.33 18.31
C GLY A 257 13.31 9.12 17.59
N GLY A 258 12.35 8.50 18.28
CA GLY A 258 11.54 7.38 17.81
C GLY A 258 10.43 7.20 18.84
N GLN A 259 9.19 7.53 18.46
CA GLN A 259 8.02 7.33 19.31
C GLN A 259 7.19 6.18 18.77
N ILE A 260 6.71 5.35 19.69
CA ILE A 260 5.78 4.27 19.42
C ILE A 260 4.44 4.69 20.04
N LEU A 261 3.42 4.86 19.21
CA LEU A 261 2.07 5.22 19.65
C LEU A 261 1.11 4.08 19.34
N GLY A 262 0.29 3.70 20.32
CA GLY A 262 -0.67 2.59 20.18
C GLY A 262 -0.55 1.56 21.31
N PRO A 263 -1.08 0.34 21.11
CA PRO A 263 -1.67 -0.15 19.86
C PRO A 263 -3.05 0.46 19.60
N TYR A 264 -3.48 0.48 18.34
CA TYR A 264 -4.81 0.89 17.89
C TYR A 264 -5.53 -0.25 17.16
N LEU A 265 -6.85 -0.13 17.03
CA LEU A 265 -7.65 -1.01 16.18
C LEU A 265 -8.00 -0.32 14.88
N LYS A 266 -7.64 -0.96 13.78
CA LYS A 266 -7.97 -0.52 12.43
C LYS A 266 -9.14 -1.31 11.88
N ALA A 267 -10.35 -0.79 12.07
CA ALA A 267 -11.55 -1.44 11.59
C ALA A 267 -11.78 -1.18 10.09
N MET A 268 -11.82 -2.26 9.31
CA MET A 268 -12.22 -2.28 7.90
C MET A 268 -13.59 -2.95 7.72
N THR A 269 -14.11 -2.99 6.48
CA THR A 269 -15.46 -3.53 6.23
C THR A 269 -15.56 -5.03 6.56
N HIS A 270 -14.50 -5.81 6.30
CA HIS A 270 -14.51 -7.27 6.44
C HIS A 270 -13.60 -7.80 7.55
N LEU A 271 -12.75 -6.96 8.14
CA LEU A 271 -11.74 -7.36 9.10
C LEU A 271 -11.34 -6.19 10.02
N ILE A 272 -10.66 -6.48 11.12
CA ILE A 272 -10.08 -5.49 12.02
C ILE A 272 -8.61 -5.88 12.23
N HIS A 273 -7.70 -4.93 12.03
CA HIS A 273 -6.29 -5.12 12.34
C HIS A 273 -5.91 -4.47 13.67
N THR A 274 -4.79 -4.91 14.22
CA THR A 274 -4.04 -4.17 15.24
C THR A 274 -2.90 -3.40 14.58
N GLU A 275 -2.65 -2.17 15.01
CA GLU A 275 -1.61 -1.33 14.41
C GLU A 275 -0.89 -0.48 15.46
N TYR A 276 0.35 -0.11 15.16
CA TYR A 276 1.07 0.97 15.85
C TYR A 276 1.32 2.12 14.87
N VAL A 277 1.71 3.27 15.43
CA VAL A 277 2.28 4.38 14.67
C VAL A 277 3.70 4.58 15.17
N LEU A 278 4.66 4.57 14.25
CA LEU A 278 6.04 4.95 14.53
C LEU A 278 6.26 6.37 14.06
N ALA A 279 6.84 7.22 14.90
CA ALA A 279 7.11 8.62 14.58
C ALA A 279 8.55 9.01 14.88
N GLY A 280 9.17 9.79 13.99
CA GLY A 280 10.53 10.28 14.16
C GLY A 280 10.77 11.52 13.32
N ARG A 281 12.00 12.03 13.31
CA ARG A 281 12.37 13.17 12.46
C ARG A 281 13.58 12.87 11.58
N THR A 282 13.55 13.37 10.35
CA THR A 282 14.62 13.24 9.37
C THR A 282 14.87 14.55 8.64
N SER A 283 16.10 14.74 8.19
CA SER A 283 16.52 15.74 7.20
C SER A 283 16.96 15.10 5.88
N LYS A 284 16.77 13.79 5.74
CA LYS A 284 17.15 13.04 4.54
C LYS A 284 16.28 13.44 3.35
N ASP A 285 16.86 13.26 2.16
CA ASP A 285 16.15 13.39 0.90
C ASP A 285 15.03 12.34 0.81
N VAL A 286 13.85 12.73 0.32
CA VAL A 286 12.69 11.83 0.18
C VAL A 286 13.03 10.55 -0.59
N ARG A 287 13.91 10.62 -1.60
CA ARG A 287 14.36 9.46 -2.38
C ARG A 287 15.18 8.51 -1.52
N GLU A 288 15.99 9.04 -0.60
CA GLU A 288 16.75 8.24 0.37
C GLU A 288 15.82 7.60 1.41
N VAL A 289 14.82 8.33 1.88
CA VAL A 289 13.78 7.83 2.82
C VAL A 289 13.00 6.67 2.18
N LEU A 290 12.53 6.85 0.94
CA LEU A 290 11.85 5.81 0.18
C LEU A 290 12.78 4.60 -0.04
N ARG A 291 14.03 4.83 -0.49
CA ARG A 291 15.00 3.75 -0.72
C ARG A 291 15.28 2.93 0.54
N SER A 292 15.44 3.59 1.68
CA SER A 292 15.78 2.95 2.95
C SER A 292 14.60 2.18 3.57
N SER A 293 13.37 2.61 3.29
CA SER A 293 12.15 1.96 3.76
C SER A 293 11.63 0.85 2.84
N MET A 294 12.20 0.61 1.65
CA MET A 294 11.77 -0.49 0.77
C MET A 294 12.04 -1.85 1.43
N PHE A 295 11.08 -2.75 1.56
CA PHE A 295 9.65 -2.47 1.73
C PHE A 295 9.24 -2.85 3.15
N ALA A 296 8.05 -2.41 3.58
CA ALA A 296 7.57 -2.63 4.94
C ALA A 296 7.65 -4.12 5.35
N ALA A 297 8.00 -4.37 6.61
CA ALA A 297 8.16 -5.72 7.15
C ALA A 297 6.83 -6.49 7.16
N THR A 298 5.71 -5.75 7.24
CA THR A 298 4.32 -6.22 7.18
C THR A 298 3.94 -6.92 5.88
N VAL A 299 4.68 -6.68 4.80
CA VAL A 299 4.44 -7.27 3.47
C VAL A 299 5.66 -8.05 2.93
N THR A 300 6.73 -8.13 3.71
CA THR A 300 7.95 -8.88 3.38
C THR A 300 8.28 -9.91 4.45
N GLY A 301 8.83 -9.47 5.59
CA GLY A 301 9.25 -10.29 6.72
C GLY A 301 10.43 -9.67 7.47
N SER A 302 10.97 -10.39 8.44
CA SER A 302 12.12 -9.96 9.25
C SER A 302 13.13 -11.10 9.42
N PRO A 303 14.45 -10.83 9.25
CA PRO A 303 15.04 -9.60 8.72
C PRO A 303 14.72 -9.39 7.22
N VAL A 304 14.56 -8.14 6.78
CA VAL A 304 14.07 -7.83 5.41
C VAL A 304 14.94 -8.43 4.30
N GLU A 305 16.28 -8.36 4.41
CA GLU A 305 17.20 -8.92 3.41
C GLU A 305 16.96 -10.43 3.21
N ASN A 306 16.84 -11.18 4.31
CA ASN A 306 16.60 -12.61 4.22
C ASN A 306 15.17 -12.92 3.77
N ALA A 307 14.19 -12.12 4.20
CA ALA A 307 12.82 -12.24 3.71
C ALA A 307 12.75 -12.10 2.18
N CYS A 308 13.47 -11.14 1.59
CA CYS A 308 13.58 -11.01 0.13
C CYS A 308 14.17 -12.24 -0.56
N ARG A 309 15.24 -12.84 0.02
CA ARG A 309 15.82 -14.10 -0.47
C ARG A 309 14.79 -15.23 -0.45
N LEU A 310 14.01 -15.36 0.63
CA LEU A 310 12.99 -16.39 0.78
C LEU A 310 11.80 -16.15 -0.14
N ILE A 311 11.34 -14.91 -0.30
CA ILE A 311 10.31 -14.53 -1.27
C ILE A 311 10.71 -14.99 -2.67
N LYS A 312 11.95 -14.69 -3.09
CA LYS A 312 12.45 -15.14 -4.40
C LYS A 312 12.58 -16.67 -4.52
N LYS A 313 12.87 -17.37 -3.41
CA LYS A 313 12.94 -18.83 -3.38
C LYS A 313 11.57 -19.49 -3.54
N TYR A 314 10.55 -18.97 -2.85
CA TYR A 314 9.24 -19.62 -2.73
C TYR A 314 8.20 -19.09 -3.74
N GLU A 315 8.32 -17.86 -4.21
CA GLU A 315 7.44 -17.31 -5.25
C GLU A 315 8.01 -17.62 -6.64
N THR A 316 7.15 -18.03 -7.57
CA THR A 316 7.55 -18.38 -8.94
C THR A 316 7.56 -17.20 -9.90
N GLU A 317 6.98 -16.06 -9.49
CA GLU A 317 6.81 -14.86 -10.32
C GLU A 317 7.15 -13.59 -9.52
N GLY A 318 7.54 -12.52 -10.21
CA GLY A 318 7.72 -11.21 -9.63
C GLY A 318 6.43 -10.61 -9.07
N ARG A 319 6.57 -9.74 -8.07
CA ARG A 319 5.45 -9.11 -7.37
C ARG A 319 4.88 -7.90 -8.12
N GLY A 320 5.56 -7.37 -9.12
CA GLY A 320 5.22 -6.10 -9.76
C GLY A 320 5.06 -5.00 -8.71
N TYR A 321 3.85 -4.45 -8.58
CA TYR A 321 3.50 -3.46 -7.56
C TYR A 321 2.84 -4.03 -6.29
N TYR A 322 2.72 -5.35 -6.14
CA TYR A 322 2.31 -5.96 -4.87
C TYR A 322 3.43 -5.82 -3.83
N ALA A 323 3.07 -5.55 -2.57
CA ALA A 323 4.02 -5.28 -1.47
C ALA A 323 4.98 -4.12 -1.77
N ALA A 324 4.58 -3.21 -2.67
CA ALA A 324 5.40 -2.11 -3.16
C ALA A 324 4.80 -0.75 -2.76
N VAL A 325 5.25 0.36 -3.34
CA VAL A 325 4.90 1.71 -2.87
C VAL A 325 4.29 2.57 -3.98
N ALA A 326 3.22 3.29 -3.64
CA ALA A 326 2.78 4.48 -4.36
C ALA A 326 2.96 5.68 -3.42
N ALA A 327 3.72 6.70 -3.84
CA ALA A 327 4.08 7.85 -3.03
C ALA A 327 3.69 9.16 -3.73
N LEU A 328 2.99 10.05 -3.02
CA LEU A 328 2.70 11.40 -3.49
C LEU A 328 3.79 12.35 -3.00
N ILE A 329 4.69 12.74 -3.89
CA ILE A 329 5.79 13.66 -3.58
C ILE A 329 5.36 15.07 -3.95
N GLY A 330 5.61 16.02 -3.06
CA GLY A 330 5.32 17.43 -3.29
C GLY A 330 6.03 18.33 -2.29
N ARG A 331 5.46 19.52 -2.10
CA ARG A 331 5.99 20.56 -1.21
C ARG A 331 4.85 21.22 -0.44
N ASP A 332 5.13 21.66 0.78
CA ASP A 332 4.20 22.51 1.51
C ASP A 332 4.25 23.97 1.03
N ALA A 333 3.48 24.86 1.68
CA ALA A 333 3.37 26.26 1.30
C ALA A 333 4.69 27.04 1.41
N ASP A 334 5.61 26.59 2.28
CA ASP A 334 6.93 27.19 2.48
C ASP A 334 8.00 26.54 1.58
N GLY A 335 7.59 25.59 0.73
CA GLY A 335 8.47 24.87 -0.18
C GLY A 335 9.21 23.69 0.45
N MET A 336 8.86 23.28 1.66
CA MET A 336 9.50 22.16 2.33
C MET A 336 8.99 20.83 1.75
N PRO A 337 9.86 19.80 1.60
CA PRO A 337 9.47 18.53 1.02
C PRO A 337 8.34 17.83 1.78
N ARG A 338 7.42 17.23 1.03
CA ARG A 338 6.32 16.41 1.52
C ARG A 338 6.24 15.09 0.75
N ALA A 339 5.96 14.00 1.45
CA ALA A 339 5.70 12.67 0.87
C ALA A 339 4.66 11.88 1.65
#